data_AF-A0A6A5U557-F1
#
_entry.id   AF-A0A6A5U557-F1
#
_cell.length_a   1.000
_cell.length_b   1.000
_cell.length_c   1.000
_cell.angle_alpha   90.00
_cell.angle_beta   90.00
_cell.angle_gamma   90.00
#
_symmetry.space_group_name_H-M   'P 1'
#
loop_
_entity.id
_entity.type
_entity.pdbx_description
1 polymer ?
#
loop_
_entity_poly.entity_id
_entity_poly.type
_entity_poly.pdbx_seq_one_letter_code
_entity_poly.pdbx_strand_id
1 'polypeptide(L)'
;MATESDPAVTRVTVLFIRRDVTNRHGLWQHINPDYRTQTKAMADLNTDISKTIAARHIHLIEDHDTPYDQLVTLKKFFCPTDATRRRELADKYNALKTAPRAAKKVEQWLADWVYITAQGKLIKLPETKGNRLQEDFLIACKALDQEYATSCLREIFKHEARGTTTEISSLETYVAEMTTYLRRTKPHSTGLAVLAAELGVTKQDYRPTAEMARKVEEAQKDPKINARIKTALEKWTAQ
;
A
#
# COMPACT_ATOMS: atom_id res chain seq x y z
N MET A 1 55.66 31.23 33.97
CA MET A 1 54.38 30.59 34.34
C MET A 1 54.08 29.54 33.29
N ALA A 2 54.41 28.28 33.56
CA ALA A 2 54.12 27.16 32.66
C ALA A 2 52.74 26.63 33.04
N THR A 3 51.76 26.80 32.15
CA THR A 3 50.44 26.18 32.28
C THR A 3 50.61 24.67 32.12
N GLU A 4 50.48 23.93 33.23
CA GLU A 4 50.40 22.47 33.23
C GLU A 4 49.25 22.03 32.31
N SER A 5 49.61 21.44 31.17
CA SER A 5 48.64 20.85 30.25
C SER A 5 48.07 19.59 30.89
N ASP A 6 46.75 19.58 31.10
CA ASP A 6 46.01 18.47 31.71
C ASP A 6 46.33 17.13 31.00
N PRO A 7 46.77 16.10 31.75
CA PRO A 7 47.11 14.79 31.18
C PRO A 7 45.90 14.10 30.51
N ALA A 8 44.67 14.42 30.88
CA ALA A 8 43.47 13.90 30.22
C ALA A 8 43.28 14.53 28.84
N VAL A 9 43.47 15.84 28.71
CA VAL A 9 43.40 16.56 27.43
C VAL A 9 44.50 16.07 26.48
N THR A 10 45.70 15.83 27.02
CA THR A 10 46.84 15.28 26.27
C THR A 10 46.58 13.85 25.78
N ARG A 11 45.98 12.98 26.61
CA ARG A 11 45.58 11.61 26.21
C ARG A 11 44.48 11.60 25.14
N VAL A 12 43.47 12.46 25.27
CA VAL A 12 42.38 12.56 24.30
C VAL A 12 42.89 13.08 22.95
N THR A 13 43.71 14.12 22.95
CA THR A 13 44.31 14.65 21.70
C THR A 13 45.24 13.64 21.04
N VAL A 14 46.07 12.92 21.80
CA VAL A 14 46.93 11.85 21.24
C VAL A 14 46.10 10.71 20.64
N LEU A 15 45.00 10.31 21.29
CA LEU A 15 44.09 9.30 20.74
C LEU A 15 43.38 9.80 19.46
N PHE A 16 43.00 11.07 19.42
CA PHE A 16 42.37 11.69 18.25
C PHE A 16 43.35 11.81 17.07
N ILE A 17 44.56 12.28 17.32
CA ILE A 17 45.65 12.36 16.32
C ILE A 17 45.99 10.96 15.82
N ARG A 18 46.08 9.97 16.72
CA ARG A 18 46.38 8.58 16.34
C ARG A 18 45.28 8.00 15.46
N ARG A 19 43.99 8.25 15.78
CA ARG A 19 42.84 7.82 14.97
C ARG A 19 42.80 8.49 13.60
N ASP A 20 43.13 9.77 13.52
CA ASP A 20 43.08 10.55 12.29
C ASP A 20 44.27 10.24 11.34
N VAL A 21 45.46 10.03 11.90
CA VAL A 21 46.65 9.56 11.17
C VAL A 21 46.42 8.15 10.63
N THR A 22 45.86 7.24 11.44
CA THR A 22 45.56 5.88 10.98
C THR A 22 44.43 5.83 9.95
N ASN A 23 43.52 6.81 9.94
CA ASN A 23 42.49 6.97 8.90
C ASN A 23 43.12 7.45 7.59
N ARG A 24 43.93 8.51 7.65
CA ARG A 24 44.59 9.10 6.46
C ARG A 24 45.53 8.14 5.73
N HIS A 25 46.19 7.24 6.47
CA HIS A 25 47.09 6.25 5.88
C HIS A 25 46.44 4.88 5.60
N GLY A 26 45.11 4.76 5.77
CA GLY A 26 44.39 3.49 5.55
C GLY A 26 44.72 2.37 6.54
N LEU A 27 45.48 2.68 7.59
CA LEU A 27 45.99 1.72 8.57
C LEU A 27 44.94 1.29 9.60
N TRP A 28 43.80 1.98 9.68
CA TRP A 28 42.69 1.60 10.56
C TRP A 28 42.16 0.19 10.31
N GLN A 29 42.25 -0.29 9.07
CA GLN A 29 41.84 -1.65 8.69
C GLN A 29 42.62 -2.73 9.46
N HIS A 30 43.85 -2.44 9.90
CA HIS A 30 44.68 -3.35 10.67
C HIS A 30 44.48 -3.24 12.18
N ILE A 31 43.91 -2.12 12.64
CA ILE A 31 43.71 -1.83 14.07
C ILE A 31 42.32 -2.29 14.52
N ASN A 32 41.32 -2.23 13.64
CA ASN A 32 39.97 -2.70 13.90
C ASN A 32 39.49 -3.66 12.80
N PRO A 33 39.37 -4.97 13.06
CA PRO A 33 38.91 -5.94 12.06
C PRO A 33 37.47 -5.67 11.62
N ASP A 34 36.65 -5.07 12.48
CA ASP A 34 35.25 -4.75 12.17
C ASP A 34 35.12 -3.58 11.19
N TYR A 35 36.16 -2.75 11.06
CA TYR A 35 36.16 -1.60 10.16
C TYR A 35 36.04 -2.03 8.70
N ARG A 36 36.68 -3.14 8.30
CA ARG A 36 36.57 -3.67 6.94
C ARG A 36 35.16 -4.18 6.65
N THR A 37 34.57 -4.88 7.62
CA THR A 37 33.21 -5.40 7.53
C THR A 37 32.20 -4.25 7.44
N GLN A 38 32.36 -3.22 8.27
CA GLN A 38 31.50 -2.02 8.25
C GLN A 38 31.65 -1.25 6.93
N THR A 39 32.87 -1.01 6.45
CA THR A 39 33.11 -0.29 5.19
C THR A 39 32.51 -1.04 4.00
N LYS A 40 32.65 -2.37 3.98
CA LYS A 40 32.02 -3.21 2.95
C LYS A 40 30.50 -3.12 3.02
N ALA A 41 29.92 -3.25 4.22
CA ALA A 41 28.47 -3.13 4.41
C ALA A 41 27.93 -1.76 3.97
N MET A 42 28.67 -0.67 4.21
CA MET A 42 28.28 0.67 3.74
C MET A 42 28.33 0.78 2.21
N ALA A 43 29.33 0.20 1.55
CA ALA A 43 29.42 0.17 0.10
C ALA A 43 28.32 -0.70 -0.54
N ASP A 44 28.00 -1.84 0.07
CA ASP A 44 26.89 -2.71 -0.34
C ASP A 44 25.56 -1.96 -0.23
N LEU A 45 25.33 -1.21 0.86
CA LEU A 45 24.15 -0.36 1.02
C LEU A 45 24.05 0.74 -0.03
N ASN A 46 25.14 1.47 -0.33
CA ASN A 46 25.16 2.47 -1.41
C ASN A 46 24.78 1.86 -2.77
N THR A 47 25.26 0.64 -3.03
CA THR A 47 24.96 -0.10 -4.26
C THR A 47 23.48 -0.48 -4.32
N ASP A 48 22.90 -0.95 -3.22
CA ASP A 48 21.49 -1.34 -3.15
C ASP A 48 20.55 -0.12 -3.22
N ILE A 49 20.92 1.00 -2.58
CA ILE A 49 20.23 2.28 -2.73
C ILE A 49 20.23 2.69 -4.21
N SER A 50 21.39 2.68 -4.87
CA SER A 50 21.50 3.03 -6.29
C SER A 50 20.67 2.13 -7.21
N LYS A 51 20.57 0.82 -6.90
CA LYS A 51 19.76 -0.15 -7.67
C LYS A 51 18.26 0.02 -7.47
N THR A 52 17.83 0.43 -6.28
CA THR A 52 16.40 0.56 -5.95
C THR A 52 15.76 1.83 -6.52
N ILE A 53 16.58 2.77 -7.00
CA ILE A 53 16.15 4.07 -7.50
C ILE A 53 16.03 4.02 -9.02
N ALA A 54 14.97 4.65 -9.56
CA ALA A 54 14.80 4.74 -11.00
C ALA A 54 15.99 5.48 -11.63
N ALA A 55 16.53 4.97 -12.73
CA ALA A 55 17.74 5.46 -13.39
C ALA A 55 17.80 6.98 -13.61
N ARG A 56 16.63 7.60 -13.82
CA ARG A 56 16.47 9.05 -13.99
C ARG A 56 16.88 9.90 -12.79
N HIS A 57 16.99 9.33 -11.58
CA HIS A 57 17.28 10.03 -10.34
C HIS A 57 18.66 9.71 -9.76
N ILE A 58 19.48 8.92 -10.47
CA ILE A 58 20.84 8.56 -10.03
C ILE A 58 21.73 9.81 -9.88
N HIS A 59 21.53 10.83 -10.73
CA HIS A 59 22.24 12.11 -10.65
C HIS A 59 22.06 12.84 -9.30
N LEU A 60 21.00 12.53 -8.53
CA LEU A 60 20.77 13.14 -7.21
C LEU A 60 21.65 12.55 -6.10
N ILE A 61 22.39 11.47 -6.41
CA ILE A 61 23.11 10.63 -5.45
C ILE A 61 24.62 10.66 -5.75
N GLU A 62 25.00 11.07 -6.96
CA GLU A 62 26.39 11.05 -7.46
C GLU A 62 27.36 11.85 -6.57
N ASP A 63 26.88 12.91 -5.92
CA ASP A 63 27.68 13.77 -5.03
C ASP A 63 27.74 13.29 -3.56
N HIS A 64 27.14 12.15 -3.24
CA HIS A 64 26.98 11.67 -1.86
C HIS A 64 27.67 10.32 -1.62
N ASP A 65 28.79 10.36 -0.89
CA ASP A 65 29.56 9.17 -0.54
C ASP A 65 28.92 8.33 0.57
N THR A 66 28.13 8.93 1.47
CA THR A 66 27.55 8.21 2.60
C THR A 66 26.12 7.75 2.32
N PRO A 67 25.74 6.50 2.68
CA PRO A 67 24.37 6.02 2.49
C PRO A 67 23.33 6.89 3.18
N TYR A 68 23.71 7.50 4.30
CA TYR A 68 22.84 8.39 5.05
C TYR A 68 22.51 9.66 4.26
N ASP A 69 23.51 10.33 3.68
CA ASP A 69 23.31 11.56 2.92
C ASP A 69 22.51 11.28 1.64
N GLN A 70 22.80 10.15 0.97
CA GLN A 70 21.98 9.66 -0.15
C GLN A 70 20.51 9.54 0.27
N LEU A 71 20.21 8.84 1.37
CA LEU A 71 18.84 8.66 1.85
C LEU A 71 18.17 9.96 2.28
N VAL A 72 18.90 10.91 2.87
CA VAL A 72 18.35 12.22 3.27
C VAL A 72 18.02 13.06 2.03
N THR A 73 18.90 13.09 1.04
CA THR A 73 18.67 13.80 -0.22
C THR A 73 17.51 13.17 -0.99
N LEU A 74 17.48 11.83 -1.10
CA LEU A 74 16.36 11.11 -1.68
C LEU A 74 15.07 11.38 -0.94
N LYS A 75 15.08 11.37 0.40
CA LYS A 75 13.91 11.73 1.19
C LYS A 75 13.45 13.15 0.89
N LYS A 76 14.34 14.12 0.69
CA LYS A 76 13.97 15.49 0.33
C LYS A 76 13.25 15.58 -1.02
N PHE A 77 13.63 14.76 -1.99
CA PHE A 77 13.06 14.79 -3.34
C PHE A 77 11.84 13.86 -3.53
N PHE A 78 11.82 12.71 -2.84
CA PHE A 78 10.80 11.68 -3.00
C PHE A 78 9.78 11.63 -1.89
N CYS A 79 10.05 12.18 -0.71
CA CYS A 79 9.00 12.35 0.28
C CYS A 79 8.09 13.48 -0.22
N PRO A 80 6.82 13.20 -0.58
CA PRO A 80 5.89 14.28 -0.84
C PRO A 80 5.89 15.12 0.43
N THR A 81 6.27 16.39 0.33
CA THR A 81 6.17 17.31 1.46
C THR A 81 4.78 17.15 2.05
N ASP A 82 4.63 17.22 3.38
CA ASP A 82 3.32 17.03 4.03
C ASP A 82 2.24 17.97 3.42
N ALA A 83 2.65 19.11 2.86
CA ALA A 83 1.81 19.97 2.02
C ALA A 83 1.37 19.35 0.68
N THR A 84 2.28 18.68 -0.05
CA THR A 84 1.97 17.94 -1.29
C THR A 84 1.07 16.75 -1.00
N ARG A 85 1.36 15.96 0.05
CA ARG A 85 0.49 14.85 0.47
C ARG A 85 -0.92 15.35 0.84
N ARG A 86 -1.01 16.50 1.51
CA ARG A 86 -2.29 17.16 1.81
C ARG A 86 -3.04 17.58 0.55
N ARG A 87 -2.36 18.16 -0.44
CA ARG A 87 -2.97 18.54 -1.72
C ARG A 87 -3.47 17.33 -2.49
N GLU A 88 -2.63 16.31 -2.67
CA GLU A 88 -3.03 15.07 -3.34
C GLU A 88 -4.23 14.39 -2.65
N LEU A 89 -4.26 14.42 -1.31
CA LEU A 89 -5.37 13.86 -0.54
C LEU A 89 -6.64 14.70 -0.70
N ALA A 90 -6.52 16.03 -0.75
CA ALA A 90 -7.65 16.93 -1.04
C ALA A 90 -8.16 16.73 -2.48
N ASP A 91 -7.28 16.54 -3.46
CA ASP A 91 -7.66 16.26 -4.84
C ASP A 91 -8.40 14.92 -4.95
N LYS A 92 -7.90 13.88 -4.27
CA LYS A 92 -8.57 12.58 -4.17
C LYS A 92 -9.93 12.69 -3.48
N TYR A 93 -10.03 13.50 -2.43
CA TYR A 93 -11.30 13.74 -1.74
C TYR A 93 -12.31 14.50 -2.62
N ASN A 94 -11.87 15.52 -3.36
CA ASN A 94 -12.72 16.24 -4.31
C ASN A 94 -13.18 15.33 -5.47
N ALA A 95 -12.32 14.42 -5.93
CA ALA A 95 -12.71 13.40 -6.90
C ALA A 95 -13.79 12.46 -6.35
N LEU A 96 -13.73 12.10 -5.07
CA LEU A 96 -14.75 11.26 -4.41
C LEU A 96 -16.14 11.91 -4.37
N LYS A 97 -16.23 13.25 -4.33
CA LYS A 97 -17.52 13.96 -4.39
C LYS A 97 -18.28 13.74 -5.70
N THR A 98 -17.60 13.24 -6.73
CA THR A 98 -18.22 12.86 -8.00
C THR A 98 -18.44 11.35 -8.03
N ALA A 99 -19.70 10.91 -8.03
CA ALA A 99 -20.01 9.49 -8.08
C ALA A 99 -19.56 8.84 -9.40
N PRO A 100 -19.07 7.59 -9.36
CA PRO A 100 -18.70 6.86 -10.56
C PRO A 100 -19.94 6.51 -11.39
N ARG A 101 -19.85 6.70 -12.71
CA ARG A 101 -20.92 6.31 -13.65
C ARG A 101 -21.04 4.79 -13.84
N ALA A 102 -19.96 4.06 -13.58
CA ALA A 102 -19.91 2.61 -13.79
C ALA A 102 -20.27 1.87 -12.50
N ALA A 103 -21.31 1.05 -12.53
CA ALA A 103 -21.77 0.26 -11.38
C ALA A 103 -20.67 -0.59 -10.74
N LYS A 104 -19.76 -1.17 -11.54
CA LYS A 104 -18.61 -1.97 -11.05
C LYS A 104 -17.63 -1.17 -10.18
N LYS A 105 -17.59 0.15 -10.33
CA LYS A 105 -16.71 1.03 -9.55
C LYS A 105 -17.39 1.59 -8.31
N VAL A 106 -18.69 1.35 -8.12
CA VAL A 106 -19.44 1.88 -6.97
C VAL A 106 -18.95 1.26 -5.66
N GLU A 107 -18.74 -0.06 -5.62
CA GLU A 107 -18.21 -0.72 -4.40
C GLU A 107 -16.79 -0.25 -4.08
N GLN A 108 -15.94 -0.10 -5.09
CA GLN A 108 -14.59 0.44 -4.91
C GLN A 108 -14.62 1.90 -4.42
N TRP A 109 -15.50 2.73 -4.99
CA TRP A 109 -15.70 4.11 -4.57
C TRP A 109 -16.19 4.22 -3.12
N LEU A 110 -17.10 3.33 -2.68
CA LEU A 110 -17.55 3.24 -1.28
C LEU A 110 -16.39 2.88 -0.33
N ALA A 111 -15.52 1.95 -0.72
CA ALA A 111 -14.32 1.62 0.04
C ALA A 111 -13.32 2.79 0.08
N ASP A 112 -13.12 3.48 -1.04
CA ASP A 112 -12.23 4.63 -1.16
C ASP A 112 -12.69 5.79 -0.27
N TRP A 113 -14.00 6.00 -0.10
CA TRP A 113 -14.55 6.97 0.85
C TRP A 113 -14.11 6.70 2.28
N VAL A 114 -14.18 5.45 2.76
CA VAL A 114 -13.71 5.10 4.11
C VAL A 114 -12.20 5.27 4.23
N TYR A 115 -11.45 4.82 3.23
CA TYR A 115 -9.99 4.88 3.24
C TYR A 115 -9.46 6.33 3.23
N ILE A 116 -9.92 7.16 2.29
CA ILE A 116 -9.46 8.54 2.13
C ILE A 116 -9.87 9.40 3.33
N THR A 117 -11.07 9.20 3.88
CA THR A 117 -11.53 9.95 5.05
C THR A 117 -10.81 9.53 6.33
N ALA A 118 -10.44 8.26 6.49
CA ALA A 118 -9.57 7.82 7.57
C ALA A 118 -8.17 8.45 7.47
N GLN A 119 -7.59 8.49 6.27
CA GLN A 119 -6.31 9.21 6.03
C GLN A 119 -6.45 10.72 6.29
N GLY A 120 -7.59 11.32 5.92
CA GLY A 120 -7.87 12.74 6.12
C GLY A 120 -8.06 13.13 7.59
N LYS A 121 -8.60 12.22 8.43
CA LYS A 121 -8.65 12.39 9.89
C LYS A 121 -7.24 12.44 10.49
N LEU A 122 -6.34 11.57 10.02
CA LEU A 122 -4.95 11.51 10.49
C LEU A 122 -4.18 12.81 10.19
N ILE A 123 -4.42 13.39 9.02
CA ILE A 123 -3.75 14.62 8.53
C ILE A 123 -4.50 15.90 8.96
N LYS A 124 -5.62 15.76 9.70
CA LYS A 124 -6.48 16.87 10.17
C LYS A 124 -6.87 17.84 9.04
N LEU A 125 -7.32 17.33 7.89
CA LEU A 125 -7.81 18.19 6.82
C LEU A 125 -9.00 19.04 7.32
N PRO A 126 -9.14 20.31 6.89
CA PRO A 126 -10.28 21.14 7.26
C PRO A 126 -11.61 20.58 6.74
N GLU A 127 -11.55 19.78 5.68
CA GLU A 127 -12.71 19.09 5.07
C GLU A 127 -13.24 17.97 5.97
N THR A 128 -12.44 17.46 6.92
CA THR A 128 -12.85 16.39 7.83
C THR A 128 -13.39 16.88 9.18
N LYS A 129 -13.68 18.19 9.31
CA LYS A 129 -14.25 18.76 10.53
C LYS A 129 -15.78 18.66 10.54
N GLY A 130 -16.32 18.09 11.62
CA GLY A 130 -17.77 18.03 11.88
C GLY A 130 -18.50 17.07 10.94
N ASN A 131 -19.75 17.39 10.63
CA ASN A 131 -20.64 16.53 9.83
C ASN A 131 -20.42 16.63 8.32
N ARG A 132 -19.51 17.50 7.90
CA ARG A 132 -19.31 17.86 6.48
C ARG A 132 -18.95 16.65 5.62
N LEU A 133 -18.25 15.64 6.16
CA LEU A 133 -17.95 14.42 5.40
C LEU A 133 -19.20 13.58 5.13
N GLN A 134 -20.12 13.51 6.10
CA GLN A 134 -21.36 12.75 5.96
C GLN A 134 -22.26 13.44 4.94
N GLU A 135 -22.35 14.77 4.99
CA GLU A 135 -23.09 15.57 4.00
C GLU A 135 -22.49 15.44 2.60
N ASP A 136 -21.17 15.62 2.44
CA ASP A 136 -20.49 15.52 1.15
C ASP A 136 -20.64 14.11 0.54
N PHE A 137 -20.58 13.06 1.36
CA PHE A 137 -20.84 11.69 0.93
C PHE A 137 -22.28 11.51 0.43
N LEU A 138 -23.27 11.98 1.20
CA LEU A 138 -24.67 11.85 0.82
C LEU A 138 -25.04 12.69 -0.41
N ILE A 139 -24.45 13.88 -0.56
CA ILE A 139 -24.59 14.71 -1.76
C ILE A 139 -24.03 13.96 -2.97
N ALA A 140 -22.86 13.32 -2.84
CA ALA A 140 -22.30 12.50 -3.92
C ALA A 140 -23.19 11.28 -4.23
N CYS A 141 -23.78 10.65 -3.21
CA CYS A 141 -24.71 9.53 -3.37
C CYS A 141 -25.99 9.87 -4.14
N LYS A 142 -26.42 11.14 -4.20
CA LYS A 142 -27.57 11.58 -5.01
C LYS A 142 -27.48 11.16 -6.48
N ALA A 143 -26.25 11.14 -7.02
CA ALA A 143 -26.01 10.73 -8.40
C ALA A 143 -26.20 9.21 -8.63
N LEU A 144 -26.15 8.39 -7.57
CA LEU A 144 -26.42 6.95 -7.62
C LEU A 144 -27.88 6.64 -7.30
N ASP A 145 -28.37 7.24 -6.22
CA ASP A 145 -29.73 7.11 -5.75
C ASP A 145 -30.20 8.36 -4.99
N GLN A 146 -31.06 9.13 -5.64
CA GLN A 146 -31.59 10.38 -5.11
C GLN A 146 -32.50 10.15 -3.89
N GLU A 147 -33.28 9.07 -3.86
CA GLU A 147 -34.29 8.83 -2.82
C GLU A 147 -33.63 8.47 -1.50
N TYR A 148 -32.66 7.55 -1.54
CA TYR A 148 -31.87 7.16 -0.38
C TYR A 148 -31.08 8.37 0.18
N ALA A 149 -30.37 9.09 -0.69
CA ALA A 149 -29.56 10.23 -0.28
C ALA A 149 -30.39 11.34 0.39
N THR A 150 -31.58 11.63 -0.15
CA THR A 150 -32.48 12.66 0.41
C THR A 150 -33.06 12.23 1.76
N SER A 151 -33.36 10.93 1.93
CA SER A 151 -33.82 10.37 3.20
C SER A 151 -32.75 10.50 4.30
N CYS A 152 -31.51 10.07 4.02
CA CYS A 152 -30.42 10.16 4.98
C CYS A 152 -30.04 11.62 5.32
N LEU A 153 -30.04 12.53 4.34
CA LEU A 153 -29.81 13.96 4.60
C LEU A 153 -30.89 14.56 5.51
N ARG A 154 -32.15 14.14 5.35
CA ARG A 154 -33.25 14.59 6.21
C ARG A 154 -33.05 14.15 7.65
N GLU A 155 -32.53 12.94 7.88
CA GLU A 155 -32.19 12.48 9.23
C GLU A 155 -31.05 13.31 9.83
N ILE A 156 -30.00 13.62 9.07
CA ILE A 156 -28.93 14.53 9.54
C ILE A 156 -29.51 15.89 9.96
N PHE A 157 -30.33 16.51 9.12
CA PHE A 157 -30.96 17.80 9.45
C PHE A 157 -31.87 17.72 10.70
N LYS A 158 -32.57 16.60 10.91
CA LYS A 158 -33.37 16.40 12.13
C LYS A 158 -32.49 16.32 13.38
N HIS A 159 -31.35 15.63 13.31
CA HIS A 159 -30.41 15.53 14.43
C HIS A 159 -29.71 16.86 14.71
N GLU A 160 -29.41 17.66 13.68
CA GLU A 160 -28.86 19.01 13.84
C GLU A 160 -29.87 19.99 14.44
N ALA A 161 -31.13 19.97 13.97
CA ALA A 161 -32.20 20.83 14.49
C ALA A 161 -32.53 20.53 15.96
N ARG A 162 -32.28 19.31 16.43
CA ARG A 162 -32.43 18.90 17.85
C ARG A 162 -31.22 19.24 18.71
N GLY A 163 -30.11 19.68 18.12
CA GLY A 163 -28.85 19.91 18.81
C GLY A 163 -28.10 18.63 19.19
N THR A 164 -28.52 17.47 18.67
CA THR A 164 -27.95 16.16 19.01
C THR A 164 -26.94 15.71 17.95
N THR A 165 -25.92 16.52 17.73
CA THR A 165 -24.85 16.25 16.75
C THR A 165 -24.05 14.97 17.07
N THR A 166 -24.11 14.50 18.32
CA THR A 166 -23.47 13.27 18.80
C THR A 166 -24.19 11.98 18.40
N GLU A 167 -25.46 12.05 17.99
CA GLU A 167 -26.26 10.89 17.55
C GLU A 167 -26.16 10.64 16.04
N ILE A 168 -25.48 11.52 15.30
CA ILE A 168 -25.31 11.34 13.86
C ILE A 168 -24.40 10.13 13.63
N SER A 169 -24.94 9.12 12.94
CA SER A 169 -24.22 7.90 12.60
C SER A 169 -22.89 8.20 11.91
N SER A 170 -21.86 7.40 12.22
CA SER A 170 -20.55 7.52 11.56
C SER A 170 -20.69 7.40 10.04
N LEU A 171 -19.80 8.06 9.29
CA LEU A 171 -19.67 7.88 7.84
C LEU A 171 -19.58 6.39 7.46
N GLU A 172 -18.86 5.58 8.25
CA GLU A 172 -18.72 4.15 8.02
C GLU A 172 -20.06 3.41 8.09
N THR A 173 -20.93 3.83 9.02
CA THR A 173 -22.29 3.29 9.16
C THR A 173 -23.14 3.64 7.94
N TYR A 174 -23.11 4.90 7.47
CA TYR A 174 -23.83 5.30 6.25
C TYR A 174 -23.31 4.58 5.00
N VAL A 175 -22.00 4.37 4.87
CA VAL A 175 -21.42 3.59 3.77
C VAL A 175 -21.88 2.12 3.82
N ALA A 176 -21.92 1.51 5.01
CA ALA A 176 -22.40 0.14 5.19
C ALA A 176 -23.90 0.00 4.88
N GLU A 177 -24.72 0.97 5.31
CA GLU A 177 -26.14 1.03 4.98
C GLU A 177 -26.36 1.20 3.47
N MET A 178 -25.63 2.10 2.82
CA MET A 178 -25.69 2.31 1.38
C MET A 178 -25.26 1.06 0.60
N THR A 179 -24.19 0.39 1.03
CA THR A 179 -23.75 -0.88 0.43
C THR A 179 -24.83 -1.95 0.54
N THR A 180 -25.46 -2.07 1.71
CA THR A 180 -26.57 -3.01 1.94
C THR A 180 -27.79 -2.64 1.11
N TYR A 181 -28.12 -1.36 1.03
CA TYR A 181 -29.23 -0.82 0.23
C TYR A 181 -29.03 -1.11 -1.25
N LEU A 182 -27.85 -0.83 -1.80
CA LEU A 182 -27.53 -1.10 -3.21
C LEU A 182 -27.61 -2.59 -3.53
N ARG A 183 -27.09 -3.47 -2.66
CA ARG A 183 -27.20 -4.92 -2.82
C ARG A 183 -28.65 -5.41 -2.87
N ARG A 184 -29.55 -4.77 -2.12
CA ARG A 184 -30.97 -5.15 -2.04
C ARG A 184 -31.83 -4.57 -3.16
N THR A 185 -31.58 -3.33 -3.56
CA THR A 185 -32.45 -2.57 -4.48
C THR A 185 -31.98 -2.62 -5.93
N LYS A 186 -30.67 -2.72 -6.15
CA LYS A 186 -30.05 -2.82 -7.47
C LYS A 186 -29.05 -3.98 -7.43
N PRO A 187 -29.52 -5.24 -7.39
CA PRO A 187 -28.65 -6.40 -7.53
C PRO A 187 -28.08 -6.40 -8.95
N HIS A 188 -27.07 -5.57 -9.20
CA HIS A 188 -26.06 -5.93 -10.18
C HIS A 188 -25.52 -7.28 -9.71
N SER A 189 -25.24 -8.17 -10.65
CA SER A 189 -24.64 -9.48 -10.42
C SER A 189 -23.25 -9.32 -9.80
N THR A 190 -23.23 -8.95 -8.52
CA THR A 190 -22.09 -8.67 -7.65
C THR A 190 -22.48 -9.27 -6.31
N GLY A 191 -22.56 -10.60 -6.33
CA GLY A 191 -22.81 -11.42 -5.17
C GLY A 191 -22.24 -12.78 -5.47
N LEU A 192 -21.06 -13.06 -4.89
CA LEU A 192 -20.30 -14.31 -4.98
C LEU A 192 -19.68 -14.68 -6.34
N ALA A 193 -20.38 -14.55 -7.47
CA ALA A 193 -19.85 -15.01 -8.76
C ALA A 193 -18.64 -14.19 -9.27
N VAL A 194 -18.64 -12.87 -9.06
CA VAL A 194 -17.56 -11.98 -9.51
C VAL A 194 -16.33 -12.08 -8.59
N LEU A 195 -16.53 -12.19 -7.28
CA LEU A 195 -15.42 -12.40 -6.33
C LEU A 195 -14.76 -13.78 -6.50
N ALA A 196 -15.53 -14.82 -6.85
CA ALA A 196 -14.96 -16.12 -7.20
C ALA A 196 -14.13 -16.06 -8.49
N ALA A 197 -14.50 -15.21 -9.44
CA ALA A 197 -13.72 -14.97 -10.66
C ALA A 197 -12.42 -14.18 -10.40
N GLU A 198 -12.42 -13.20 -9.47
CA GLU A 198 -11.21 -12.48 -9.07
C GLU A 198 -10.27 -13.29 -8.16
N LEU A 199 -10.81 -14.19 -7.32
CA LEU A 199 -10.02 -15.05 -6.43
C LEU A 199 -9.51 -16.33 -7.10
N GLY A 200 -9.76 -16.53 -8.40
CA GLY A 200 -9.34 -17.73 -9.13
C GLY A 200 -9.99 -19.03 -8.64
N VAL A 201 -11.11 -18.94 -7.91
CA VAL A 201 -11.87 -20.09 -7.38
C VAL A 201 -12.99 -20.49 -8.34
N THR A 202 -12.80 -20.30 -9.64
CA THR A 202 -13.59 -21.06 -10.61
C THR A 202 -12.97 -22.45 -10.66
N LYS A 203 -13.72 -23.49 -10.26
CA LYS A 203 -13.43 -24.85 -10.76
C LYS A 203 -13.28 -24.69 -12.26
N GLN A 204 -12.06 -24.85 -12.74
CA GLN A 204 -11.75 -24.78 -14.15
C GLN A 204 -12.59 -25.89 -14.77
N ASP A 205 -13.70 -25.56 -15.41
CA ASP A 205 -14.40 -26.48 -16.30
C ASP A 205 -13.46 -26.67 -17.48
N TYR A 206 -12.46 -27.54 -17.25
CA TYR A 206 -11.48 -27.92 -18.23
C TYR A 206 -12.24 -28.62 -19.35
N ARG A 207 -12.44 -27.88 -20.45
CA ARG A 207 -12.94 -28.44 -21.69
C ARG A 207 -11.71 -28.76 -22.54
N PRO A 208 -11.26 -30.04 -22.60
CA PRO A 208 -10.08 -30.38 -23.38
C PRO A 208 -10.30 -29.99 -24.85
N THR A 209 -9.32 -29.33 -25.45
CA THR A 209 -9.30 -29.08 -26.90
C THR A 209 -9.35 -30.43 -27.64
N ALA A 210 -9.92 -30.44 -28.85
CA ALA A 210 -10.08 -31.66 -29.65
C ALA A 210 -8.77 -32.43 -29.86
N GLU A 211 -7.64 -31.72 -29.90
CA GLU A 211 -6.30 -32.31 -29.99
C GLU A 211 -5.89 -33.05 -28.71
N MET A 212 -6.23 -32.52 -27.53
CA MET A 212 -5.95 -33.19 -26.25
C MET A 212 -6.84 -34.42 -26.07
N ALA A 213 -8.10 -34.36 -26.51
CA ALA A 213 -8.98 -35.52 -26.53
C ALA A 213 -8.43 -36.65 -27.42
N ARG A 214 -7.91 -36.33 -28.63
CA ARG A 214 -7.26 -37.33 -29.49
C ARG A 214 -6.01 -37.94 -28.85
N LYS A 215 -5.16 -37.14 -28.21
CA LYS A 215 -3.95 -37.64 -27.52
C LYS A 215 -4.30 -38.57 -26.36
N VAL A 216 -5.38 -38.28 -25.62
CA VAL A 216 -5.87 -39.16 -24.55
C VAL A 216 -6.42 -40.47 -25.13
N GLU A 217 -7.18 -40.41 -26.22
CA GLU A 217 -7.71 -41.60 -26.89
C GLU A 217 -6.58 -42.48 -27.47
N GLU A 218 -5.53 -41.88 -28.01
CA GLU A 218 -4.34 -42.58 -28.50
C GLU A 218 -3.53 -43.19 -27.36
N ALA A 219 -3.38 -42.47 -26.24
CA ALA A 219 -2.75 -42.99 -25.02
C ALA A 219 -3.54 -44.14 -24.37
N GLN A 220 -4.87 -44.19 -24.53
CA GLN A 220 -5.70 -45.30 -24.05
C GLN A 220 -5.58 -46.57 -24.91
N LYS A 221 -5.15 -46.45 -26.17
CA LYS A 221 -4.90 -47.59 -27.06
C LYS A 221 -3.61 -48.33 -26.71
N ASP A 222 -2.66 -47.67 -26.05
CA ASP A 222 -1.47 -48.34 -25.51
C ASP A 222 -1.83 -49.09 -24.22
N PRO A 223 -1.74 -50.43 -24.20
CA PRO A 223 -2.15 -51.25 -23.06
C PRO A 223 -1.32 -50.98 -21.80
N LYS A 224 -0.05 -50.57 -21.94
CA LYS A 224 0.84 -50.27 -20.81
C LYS A 224 0.50 -48.92 -20.18
N ILE A 225 0.15 -47.92 -20.99
CA ILE A 225 -0.26 -46.59 -20.50
C ILE A 225 -1.65 -46.67 -19.86
N ASN A 226 -2.59 -47.36 -20.48
CA ASN A 226 -3.95 -47.50 -19.96
C ASN A 226 -3.98 -48.24 -18.60
N ALA A 227 -3.16 -49.27 -18.43
CA ALA A 227 -3.00 -49.95 -17.14
C ALA A 227 -2.51 -48.99 -16.03
N ARG A 228 -1.52 -48.15 -16.33
CA ARG A 228 -1.00 -47.15 -15.36
C ARG A 228 -2.05 -46.09 -15.01
N ILE A 229 -2.86 -45.65 -15.98
CA ILE A 229 -3.95 -44.70 -15.75
C ILE A 229 -4.99 -45.31 -14.80
N LYS A 230 -5.40 -46.56 -15.02
CA LYS A 230 -6.34 -47.27 -14.14
C LYS A 230 -5.80 -47.42 -12.72
N THR A 231 -4.55 -47.86 -12.55
CA THR A 231 -3.94 -47.99 -11.23
C THR A 231 -3.83 -46.65 -10.49
N ALA A 232 -3.57 -45.56 -11.21
CA ALA A 232 -3.52 -44.22 -10.64
C ALA A 232 -4.91 -43.75 -10.18
N LEU A 233 -5.95 -44.00 -10.97
CA LEU A 233 -7.34 -43.70 -10.62
C LEU A 233 -7.81 -44.48 -9.39
N GLU A 234 -7.53 -45.78 -9.34
CA GLU A 234 -7.87 -46.63 -8.19
C GLU A 234 -7.20 -46.14 -6.89
N LYS A 235 -5.93 -45.72 -6.96
CA LYS A 235 -5.22 -45.11 -5.82
C LYS A 235 -5.83 -43.78 -5.38
N TRP A 236 -6.35 -42.99 -6.32
CA TRP A 236 -6.96 -41.70 -6.04
C TRP A 236 -8.34 -41.84 -5.40
N THR A 237 -9.11 -42.86 -5.78
CA THR A 237 -10.44 -43.14 -5.19
C THR A 237 -10.37 -43.80 -3.81
N ALA A 238 -9.19 -44.27 -3.40
CA ALA A 238 -8.97 -44.92 -2.10
C ALA A 238 -8.51 -43.95 -1.00
N GLN A 239 -8.51 -42.64 -1.26
CA GLN A 239 -8.04 -41.57 -0.37
C GLN A 239 -9.20 -40.62 -0.02
#